data_AF-A0A3D1RW32-F1
#
_entry.id   AF-A0A3D1RW32-F1
#
_cell.length_a   1.000
_cell.length_b   1.000
_cell.length_c   1.000
_cell.angle_alpha   90.00
_cell.angle_beta   90.00
_cell.angle_gamma   90.00
#
_symmetry.space_group_name_H-M   'P 1'
#
loop_
_entity.id
_entity.type
_entity.pdbx_description
1 polymer ?
#
loop_
_entity_poly.entity_id
_entity_poly.type
_entity_poly.pdbx_seq_one_letter_code
_entity_poly.pdbx_strand_id
1 'polypeptide(L)'
;MANDTKFRNRKFKAVGTRPPRPDGLDKVTGRAKYGADTFAPGQLVGLILRSPHAHAQIKRIDTSKAEKLRGVKAVITSRDLPDLTDGDSDLYDILENSMARGRALYDGHAVAAVAAIDAPTARKALKLISVTYKILPHVTDVDEAMKPDAPLVQPRVFTSGVSPKPKSPSNVAKVSEFGHGDVKAGFKAADFIVERSYKTEQTHQGYIEPHACLASVGPDGHGELWVTTQGHFIFRNTCAALLGMEVAKLKVTSSEIGGGFGGKTHIWMEPIALALSRKANRPVKVEMSRDEVFRSTGPTASTSIDIKIGAKKDGRITAATAVLRYQDGAFPGSWAMLGAMTSYACYDLKNVKTTGYDVLVNRPKVAAYRAPSAPMAAFAVESAVDELATEIGMDPIDFRIKNAAKEGTQSSYGPTYGPIGIGPTLAAAKKHPHMRARLKKNQGRGMACGFWFNFGGETCTDLNIGNDGTVTLTVGTIDVGGARASLSLIAAEELGIPYERVKCNITDTGS
;
A
#
# COMPACT_ATOMS: atom_id res chain seq x y z
N MET A 1 -7.80 25.95 -2.00
CA MET A 1 -8.94 26.39 -1.16
C MET A 1 -8.38 27.08 0.07
N ALA A 2 -8.21 28.40 0.00
CA ALA A 2 -7.98 29.20 1.20
C ALA A 2 -9.18 29.00 2.14
N ASN A 3 -8.93 28.94 3.46
CA ASN A 3 -9.91 28.75 4.51
C ASN A 3 -11.29 29.33 4.14
N ASP A 4 -12.27 28.48 3.80
CA ASP A 4 -13.65 28.93 3.79
C ASP A 4 -14.06 29.20 5.24
N THR A 5 -13.89 30.45 5.66
CA THR A 5 -14.22 30.91 7.00
C THR A 5 -15.73 30.95 7.24
N LYS A 6 -16.58 30.69 6.23
CA LYS A 6 -18.04 30.59 6.40
C LYS A 6 -18.45 29.55 7.43
N PHE A 7 -17.60 28.56 7.69
CA PHE A 7 -17.87 27.48 8.64
C PHE A 7 -17.24 27.67 10.01
N ARG A 8 -16.48 28.75 10.25
CA ARG A 8 -15.96 29.06 11.59
C ARG A 8 -17.15 29.37 12.52
N ASN A 9 -17.23 28.67 13.65
CA ASN A 9 -18.32 28.75 14.64
C ASN A 9 -19.69 28.22 14.19
N ARG A 10 -19.78 27.54 13.03
CA ARG A 10 -21.02 26.82 12.68
C ARG A 10 -21.18 25.62 13.61
N LYS A 11 -22.30 25.57 14.33
CA LYS A 11 -22.71 24.38 15.07
C LYS A 11 -23.36 23.42 14.07
N PHE A 12 -22.68 22.33 13.78
CA PHE A 12 -23.24 21.24 12.99
C PHE A 12 -24.17 20.39 13.86
N LYS A 13 -25.24 19.85 13.26
CA LYS A 13 -26.20 18.98 13.95
C LYS A 13 -25.77 17.51 13.89
N ALA A 14 -25.31 17.07 12.73
CA ALA A 14 -24.86 15.71 12.46
C ALA A 14 -23.33 15.64 12.43
N VAL A 15 -22.65 16.47 11.63
CA VAL A 15 -21.18 16.39 11.48
C VAL A 15 -20.48 16.64 12.81
N GLY A 16 -19.52 15.77 13.17
CA GLY A 16 -18.80 15.81 14.44
C GLY A 16 -19.46 15.04 15.59
N THR A 17 -20.65 14.46 15.38
CA THR A 17 -21.28 13.55 16.34
C THR A 17 -20.73 12.11 16.21
N ARG A 18 -21.20 11.19 17.07
CA ARG A 18 -20.73 9.79 17.14
C ARG A 18 -21.89 8.79 16.99
N PRO A 19 -22.64 8.78 15.88
CA PRO A 19 -23.74 7.86 15.71
C PRO A 19 -23.24 6.40 15.58
N PRO A 20 -24.10 5.40 15.85
CA PRO A 20 -23.82 4.03 15.48
C PRO A 20 -23.47 3.91 13.99
N ARG A 21 -22.50 3.07 13.66
CA ARG A 21 -22.13 2.87 12.26
C ARG A 21 -23.23 2.10 11.50
N PRO A 22 -23.47 2.41 10.21
CA PRO A 22 -24.51 1.71 9.44
C PRO A 22 -24.25 0.21 9.29
N ASP A 23 -22.98 -0.17 9.23
CA ASP A 23 -22.51 -1.55 9.09
C ASP A 23 -22.24 -2.25 10.43
N GLY A 24 -22.49 -1.57 11.56
CA GLY A 24 -22.12 -2.07 12.89
C GLY A 24 -22.89 -3.33 13.29
N LEU A 25 -24.22 -3.33 13.10
CA LEU A 25 -25.08 -4.43 13.51
C LEU A 25 -24.72 -5.74 12.78
N ASP A 26 -24.51 -5.68 11.47
CA ASP A 26 -24.19 -6.86 10.67
C ASP A 26 -22.81 -7.43 11.03
N LYS A 27 -21.86 -6.57 11.40
CA LYS A 27 -20.53 -7.01 11.87
C LYS A 27 -20.58 -7.72 13.21
N VAL A 28 -21.32 -7.19 14.19
CA VAL A 28 -21.40 -7.80 15.54
C VAL A 28 -22.31 -9.03 15.60
N THR A 29 -23.18 -9.23 14.62
CA THR A 29 -24.08 -10.40 14.54
C THR A 29 -23.61 -11.48 13.58
N GLY A 30 -22.49 -11.27 12.87
CA GLY A 30 -21.96 -12.22 11.87
C GLY A 30 -22.77 -12.26 10.56
N ARG A 31 -23.60 -11.24 10.29
CA ARG A 31 -24.35 -11.12 9.02
C ARG A 31 -23.54 -10.47 7.91
N ALA A 32 -22.55 -9.65 8.26
CA ALA A 32 -21.63 -9.04 7.32
C ALA A 32 -20.92 -10.11 6.49
N LYS A 33 -20.83 -9.90 5.17
CA LYS A 33 -20.24 -10.86 4.22
C LYS A 33 -18.87 -10.38 3.75
N TYR A 34 -17.84 -11.13 4.13
CA TYR A 34 -16.45 -10.92 3.75
C TYR A 34 -16.11 -11.70 2.47
N GLY A 35 -14.91 -11.50 1.92
CA GLY A 35 -14.54 -12.11 0.63
C GLY A 35 -14.58 -13.64 0.66
N ALA A 36 -14.24 -14.24 1.80
CA ALA A 36 -14.32 -15.67 2.03
C ALA A 36 -15.75 -16.18 2.28
N ASP A 37 -16.75 -15.33 2.48
CA ASP A 37 -18.14 -15.75 2.67
C ASP A 37 -18.91 -15.85 1.35
N THR A 38 -18.40 -15.23 0.29
CA THR A 38 -19.03 -15.29 -1.03
C THR A 38 -19.04 -16.71 -1.57
N PHE A 39 -20.17 -17.09 -2.17
CA PHE A 39 -20.42 -18.42 -2.72
C PHE A 39 -21.19 -18.32 -4.04
N ALA A 40 -20.83 -19.16 -5.00
CA ALA A 40 -21.63 -19.42 -6.19
C ALA A 40 -21.96 -20.92 -6.31
N PRO A 41 -23.19 -21.29 -6.69
CA PRO A 41 -23.55 -22.67 -6.99
C PRO A 41 -22.60 -23.29 -8.02
N GLY A 42 -22.13 -24.51 -7.72
CA GLY A 42 -21.20 -25.20 -8.62
C GLY A 42 -19.81 -24.56 -8.71
N GLN A 43 -19.42 -23.65 -7.80
CA GLN A 43 -18.06 -23.13 -7.76
C GLN A 43 -17.03 -24.24 -7.57
N LEU A 44 -15.84 -24.02 -8.12
CA LEU A 44 -14.65 -24.84 -7.93
C LEU A 44 -13.74 -24.21 -6.88
N VAL A 45 -12.91 -25.04 -6.25
CA VAL A 45 -11.82 -24.61 -5.38
C VAL A 45 -10.58 -24.36 -6.23
N GLY A 46 -10.14 -23.11 -6.27
CA GLY A 46 -8.90 -22.68 -6.90
C GLY A 46 -7.74 -22.66 -5.90
N LEU A 47 -6.61 -23.27 -6.23
CA LEU A 47 -5.37 -23.19 -5.44
C LEU A 47 -4.17 -22.88 -6.34
N ILE A 48 -3.16 -22.22 -5.79
CA ILE A 48 -1.97 -21.75 -6.51
C ILE A 48 -0.74 -22.55 -6.08
N LEU A 49 0.00 -23.09 -7.05
CA LEU A 49 1.34 -23.62 -6.83
C LEU A 49 2.33 -22.46 -6.78
N ARG A 50 3.09 -22.37 -5.69
CA ARG A 50 4.05 -21.29 -5.45
C ARG A 50 5.48 -21.81 -5.51
N SER A 51 6.40 -20.98 -5.97
CA SER A 51 7.81 -21.31 -5.99
C SER A 51 8.36 -21.40 -4.55
N PRO A 52 9.17 -22.42 -4.23
CA PRO A 52 9.84 -22.54 -2.94
C PRO A 52 11.23 -21.86 -2.94
N HIS A 53 11.56 -21.06 -3.95
CA HIS A 53 12.91 -20.52 -4.17
C HIS A 53 12.91 -19.00 -4.18
N ALA A 54 13.87 -18.39 -3.48
CA ALA A 54 14.07 -16.94 -3.50
C ALA A 54 14.43 -16.40 -4.90
N HIS A 55 15.15 -17.18 -5.71
CA HIS A 55 15.40 -16.84 -7.11
C HIS A 55 15.71 -18.10 -7.91
N ALA A 56 14.94 -18.35 -8.98
CA ALA A 56 15.17 -19.51 -9.84
C ALA A 56 14.66 -19.29 -11.26
N GLN A 57 15.39 -19.83 -12.25
CA GLN A 57 14.88 -19.96 -13.60
C GLN A 57 13.94 -21.16 -13.70
N ILE A 58 12.75 -20.95 -14.25
CA ILE A 58 11.77 -22.00 -14.53
C ILE A 58 12.15 -22.62 -15.88
N LYS A 59 12.65 -23.86 -15.87
CA LYS A 59 13.05 -24.58 -17.09
C LYS A 59 11.87 -25.27 -17.75
N ARG A 60 10.99 -25.87 -16.94
CA ARG A 60 9.83 -26.63 -17.41
C ARG A 60 8.76 -26.67 -16.33
N ILE A 61 7.49 -26.59 -16.73
CA ILE A 61 6.32 -26.88 -15.91
C ILE A 61 5.56 -28.02 -16.59
N ASP A 62 5.30 -29.10 -15.87
CA ASP A 62 4.53 -30.25 -16.33
C ASP A 62 3.24 -30.36 -15.53
N THR A 63 2.11 -30.11 -16.20
CA THR A 63 0.76 -30.16 -15.63
C THR A 63 0.04 -31.47 -15.96
N SER A 64 0.62 -32.34 -16.79
CA SER A 64 -0.09 -33.45 -17.44
C SER A 64 -0.72 -34.45 -16.45
N LYS A 65 -0.07 -34.70 -15.31
CA LYS A 65 -0.61 -35.58 -14.26
C LYS A 65 -1.73 -34.91 -13.48
N ALA A 66 -1.64 -33.60 -13.24
CA ALA A 66 -2.68 -32.84 -12.55
C ALA A 66 -3.94 -32.71 -13.42
N GLU A 67 -3.79 -32.47 -14.71
CA GLU A 67 -4.90 -32.37 -15.67
C GLU A 67 -5.69 -33.68 -15.81
N LYS A 68 -5.00 -34.83 -15.71
CA LYS A 68 -5.64 -36.17 -15.76
C LYS A 68 -6.29 -36.58 -14.44
N LEU A 69 -6.10 -35.84 -13.35
CA LEU A 69 -6.66 -36.20 -12.05
C LEU A 69 -8.18 -35.97 -12.07
N ARG A 70 -8.95 -37.04 -11.79
CA ARG A 70 -10.41 -36.96 -11.68
C ARG A 70 -10.81 -35.89 -10.66
N GLY A 71 -11.66 -34.96 -11.09
CA GLY A 71 -12.16 -33.85 -10.28
C GLY A 71 -11.45 -32.51 -10.53
N VAL A 72 -10.29 -32.52 -11.19
CA VAL A 72 -9.67 -31.29 -11.73
C VAL A 72 -10.43 -30.84 -12.97
N LYS A 73 -10.67 -29.54 -13.09
CA LYS A 73 -11.44 -28.91 -14.18
C LYS A 73 -10.63 -27.90 -14.99
N ALA A 74 -9.63 -27.29 -14.37
CA ALA A 74 -8.66 -26.47 -15.08
C ALA A 74 -7.30 -26.54 -14.36
N VAL A 75 -6.23 -26.46 -15.15
CA VAL A 75 -4.88 -26.16 -14.68
C VAL A 75 -4.37 -25.03 -15.57
N ILE A 76 -3.78 -24.00 -14.99
CA ILE A 76 -3.21 -22.87 -15.73
C ILE A 76 -1.76 -22.61 -15.34
N THR A 77 -1.02 -22.05 -16.29
CA THR A 77 0.35 -21.53 -16.15
C THR A 77 0.42 -20.14 -16.78
N SER A 78 1.60 -19.52 -16.85
CA SER A 78 1.77 -18.23 -17.51
C SER A 78 1.35 -18.24 -18.99
N ARG A 79 1.22 -19.42 -19.62
CA ARG A 79 0.70 -19.59 -20.99
C ARG A 79 -0.77 -19.22 -21.12
N ASP A 80 -1.53 -19.30 -20.02
CA ASP A 80 -2.96 -18.97 -19.98
C ASP A 80 -3.20 -17.49 -19.58
N LEU A 81 -2.12 -16.76 -19.25
CA LEU A 81 -2.07 -15.31 -19.03
C LEU A 81 -1.02 -14.69 -19.97
N PRO A 82 -1.29 -14.65 -21.29
CA PRO A 82 -0.37 -14.09 -22.27
C PRO A 82 -0.07 -12.62 -21.96
N ASP A 83 1.08 -12.15 -22.45
CA ASP A 83 1.43 -10.73 -22.35
C ASP A 83 0.59 -9.92 -23.34
N LEU A 84 -0.36 -9.15 -22.79
CA LEU A 84 -1.25 -8.23 -23.49
C LEU A 84 -1.01 -6.79 -23.02
N THR A 85 0.18 -6.51 -22.51
CA THR A 85 0.48 -5.24 -21.85
C THR A 85 0.92 -4.15 -22.82
N ASP A 86 1.12 -4.49 -24.09
CA ASP A 86 1.50 -3.55 -25.16
C ASP A 86 2.71 -2.67 -24.82
N GLY A 87 3.64 -3.21 -24.03
CA GLY A 87 4.85 -2.52 -23.59
C GLY A 87 4.69 -1.65 -22.35
N ASP A 88 3.50 -1.61 -21.73
CA ASP A 88 3.29 -0.99 -20.42
C ASP A 88 4.03 -1.78 -19.33
N SER A 89 5.08 -1.17 -18.77
CA SER A 89 5.94 -1.82 -17.78
C SER A 89 5.23 -2.10 -16.46
N ASP A 90 4.31 -1.24 -16.02
CA ASP A 90 3.63 -1.36 -14.74
C ASP A 90 2.59 -2.48 -14.81
N LEU A 91 1.88 -2.56 -15.94
CA LEU A 91 0.96 -3.65 -16.20
C LEU A 91 1.71 -4.98 -16.37
N TYR A 92 2.88 -4.97 -17.02
CA TYR A 92 3.74 -6.16 -17.14
C TYR A 92 4.24 -6.64 -15.78
N ASP A 93 4.63 -5.72 -14.89
CA ASP A 93 5.02 -6.06 -13.51
C ASP A 93 3.89 -6.78 -12.78
N ILE A 94 2.65 -6.31 -12.90
CA ILE A 94 1.48 -6.94 -12.27
C ILE A 94 1.22 -8.32 -12.90
N LEU A 95 1.34 -8.45 -14.22
CA LEU A 95 1.19 -9.71 -14.93
C LEU A 95 2.24 -10.74 -14.52
N GLU A 96 3.51 -10.34 -14.48
CA GLU A 96 4.64 -11.18 -14.08
C GLU A 96 4.53 -11.58 -12.60
N ASN A 97 4.13 -10.67 -11.72
CA ASN A 97 3.90 -10.96 -10.30
C ASN A 97 2.69 -11.86 -10.04
N SER A 98 1.62 -11.70 -10.84
CA SER A 98 0.42 -12.56 -10.75
C SER A 98 0.75 -14.00 -11.13
N MET A 99 1.62 -14.21 -12.12
CA MET A 99 2.14 -15.53 -12.43
C MET A 99 3.52 -15.47 -13.10
N ALA A 100 4.49 -16.10 -12.45
CA ALA A 100 5.87 -16.17 -12.85
C ALA A 100 6.02 -16.65 -14.30
N ARG A 101 6.80 -15.90 -15.08
CA ARG A 101 7.12 -16.22 -16.47
C ARG A 101 8.64 -16.24 -16.66
N GLY A 102 9.17 -17.43 -16.96
CA GLY A 102 10.61 -17.66 -17.12
C GLY A 102 11.42 -17.71 -15.82
N ARG A 103 11.08 -16.92 -14.79
CA ARG A 103 11.76 -16.91 -13.48
C ARG A 103 10.80 -16.75 -12.31
N ALA A 104 11.08 -17.45 -11.22
CA ALA A 104 10.55 -17.15 -9.90
C ALA A 104 11.50 -16.18 -9.19
N LEU A 105 10.98 -15.09 -8.64
CA LEU A 105 11.78 -13.95 -8.15
C LEU A 105 11.79 -13.84 -6.61
N TYR A 106 10.99 -14.66 -5.93
CA TYR A 106 10.90 -14.77 -4.48
C TYR A 106 10.21 -16.09 -4.09
N ASP A 107 10.45 -16.54 -2.85
CA ASP A 107 9.70 -17.66 -2.27
C ASP A 107 8.24 -17.25 -2.06
N GLY A 108 7.30 -17.96 -2.69
CA GLY A 108 5.87 -17.63 -2.70
C GLY A 108 5.35 -17.15 -4.05
N HIS A 109 6.23 -16.87 -5.02
CA HIS A 109 5.83 -16.39 -6.35
C HIS A 109 4.96 -17.46 -7.05
N ALA A 110 3.80 -17.07 -7.59
CA ALA A 110 2.87 -17.99 -8.24
C ALA A 110 3.47 -18.58 -9.53
N VAL A 111 3.33 -19.89 -9.75
CA VAL A 111 3.94 -20.60 -10.90
C VAL A 111 2.91 -21.34 -11.75
N ALA A 112 1.88 -21.90 -11.10
CA ALA A 112 0.75 -22.54 -11.75
C ALA A 112 -0.46 -22.46 -10.82
N ALA A 113 -1.66 -22.72 -11.33
CA ALA A 113 -2.85 -22.81 -10.49
C ALA A 113 -3.80 -23.91 -11.00
N VAL A 114 -4.64 -24.42 -10.11
CA VAL A 114 -5.61 -25.48 -10.40
C VAL A 114 -6.99 -25.06 -9.93
N ALA A 115 -8.03 -25.49 -10.64
CA ALA A 115 -9.41 -25.46 -10.17
C ALA A 115 -9.96 -26.89 -10.13
N ALA A 116 -10.46 -27.31 -8.97
CA ALA A 116 -11.00 -28.65 -8.75
C ALA A 116 -12.34 -28.61 -8.01
N ILE A 117 -13.06 -29.73 -8.02
CA ILE A 117 -14.39 -29.85 -7.40
C ILE A 117 -14.40 -29.69 -5.88
N ASP A 118 -13.26 -29.89 -5.22
CA ASP A 118 -13.10 -29.75 -3.78
C ASP A 118 -11.63 -29.48 -3.40
N ALA A 119 -11.42 -29.05 -2.15
CA ALA A 119 -10.10 -28.68 -1.66
C ALA A 119 -9.10 -29.85 -1.54
N PRO A 120 -9.49 -31.07 -1.10
CA PRO A 120 -8.60 -32.23 -1.14
C PRO A 120 -8.08 -32.55 -2.56
N THR A 121 -8.95 -32.52 -3.56
CA THR A 121 -8.60 -32.76 -4.97
C THR A 121 -7.68 -31.67 -5.50
N ALA A 122 -7.97 -30.39 -5.21
CA ALA A 122 -7.09 -29.27 -5.59
C ALA A 122 -5.68 -29.43 -4.98
N ARG A 123 -5.57 -29.75 -3.68
CA ARG A 123 -4.29 -30.00 -3.01
C ARG A 123 -3.52 -31.18 -3.61
N LYS A 124 -4.23 -32.26 -3.98
CA LYS A 124 -3.63 -33.41 -4.67
C LYS A 124 -3.14 -33.01 -6.07
N ALA A 125 -3.90 -32.20 -6.80
CA ALA A 125 -3.52 -31.70 -8.12
C ALA A 125 -2.24 -30.86 -8.07
N LEU A 126 -2.10 -29.95 -7.09
CA LEU A 126 -0.87 -29.17 -6.93
C LEU A 126 0.38 -30.06 -6.77
N LYS A 127 0.29 -31.15 -6.00
CA LYS A 127 1.39 -32.11 -5.80
C LYS A 127 1.76 -32.89 -7.07
N LEU A 128 0.87 -32.94 -8.06
CA LEU A 128 1.09 -33.63 -9.33
C LEU A 128 1.71 -32.72 -10.41
N ILE A 129 1.77 -31.41 -10.17
CA ILE A 129 2.48 -30.47 -11.05
C ILE A 129 3.97 -30.57 -10.74
N SER A 130 4.77 -30.88 -11.76
CA SER A 130 6.23 -30.95 -11.63
C SER A 130 6.88 -29.72 -12.24
N VAL A 131 7.65 -28.97 -11.45
CA VAL A 131 8.39 -27.81 -11.94
C VAL A 131 9.89 -28.06 -11.83
N THR A 132 10.60 -27.88 -12.94
CA THR A 132 12.06 -27.98 -13.00
C THR A 132 12.67 -26.59 -12.90
N TYR A 133 13.50 -26.37 -11.88
CA TYR A 133 14.18 -25.11 -11.62
C TYR A 133 15.69 -25.21 -11.84
N LYS A 134 16.30 -24.11 -12.27
CA LYS A 134 17.72 -23.83 -12.02
C LYS A 134 17.79 -22.72 -10.98
N ILE A 135 18.27 -23.03 -9.78
CA ILE A 135 18.42 -22.05 -8.69
C ILE A 135 19.44 -20.98 -9.10
N LEU A 136 19.14 -19.72 -8.79
CA LEU A 136 19.97 -18.56 -9.10
C LEU A 136 20.44 -17.87 -7.81
N PRO A 137 21.57 -17.14 -7.84
CA PRO A 137 21.96 -16.24 -6.76
C PRO A 137 20.87 -15.19 -6.49
N HIS A 138 20.71 -14.79 -5.24
CA HIS A 138 19.67 -13.86 -4.82
C HIS A 138 20.21 -12.85 -3.81
N VAL A 139 19.51 -11.73 -3.64
CA VAL A 139 19.84 -10.67 -2.67
C VAL A 139 18.57 -10.21 -1.96
N THR A 140 18.63 -9.97 -0.65
CA THR A 140 17.44 -9.57 0.16
C THR A 140 17.63 -8.33 1.01
N ASP A 141 18.87 -7.85 1.16
CA ASP A 141 19.20 -6.59 1.83
C ASP A 141 19.36 -5.46 0.81
N VAL A 142 18.90 -4.26 1.15
CA VAL A 142 18.87 -3.11 0.24
C VAL A 142 20.27 -2.55 -0.04
N ASP A 143 21.16 -2.52 0.95
CA ASP A 143 22.51 -2.00 0.75
C ASP A 143 23.34 -2.99 -0.08
N GLU A 144 23.17 -4.28 0.18
CA GLU A 144 23.79 -5.35 -0.62
C GLU A 144 23.29 -5.35 -2.07
N ALA A 145 21.98 -5.14 -2.30
CA ALA A 145 21.41 -5.12 -3.64
C ALA A 145 21.91 -3.97 -4.51
N MET A 146 22.34 -2.87 -3.89
CA MET A 146 22.90 -1.69 -4.58
C MET A 146 24.37 -1.86 -4.99
N LYS A 147 25.06 -2.92 -4.56
CA LYS A 147 26.47 -3.14 -4.93
C LYS A 147 26.60 -3.46 -6.43
N PRO A 148 27.70 -3.06 -7.10
CA PRO A 148 27.88 -3.28 -8.54
C PRO A 148 27.84 -4.74 -8.99
N ASP A 149 28.22 -5.68 -8.12
CA ASP A 149 28.29 -7.13 -8.36
C ASP A 149 27.09 -7.90 -7.79
N ALA A 150 26.09 -7.21 -7.25
CA ALA A 150 24.90 -7.84 -6.69
C ALA A 150 24.13 -8.62 -7.78
N PRO A 151 23.54 -9.79 -7.45
CA PRO A 151 22.65 -10.49 -8.36
C PRO A 151 21.51 -9.59 -8.83
N LEU A 152 21.35 -9.45 -10.14
CA LEU A 152 20.24 -8.68 -10.71
C LEU A 152 18.92 -9.41 -10.51
N VAL A 153 17.98 -8.74 -9.84
CA VAL A 153 16.61 -9.24 -9.63
C VAL A 153 15.84 -9.17 -10.96
N GLN A 154 15.84 -8.00 -11.59
CA GLN A 154 15.18 -7.74 -12.87
C GLN A 154 16.17 -7.18 -13.91
N PRO A 155 16.66 -7.99 -14.86
CA PRO A 155 17.60 -7.57 -15.90
C PRO A 155 17.02 -6.57 -16.90
N ARG A 156 15.70 -6.36 -16.91
CA ARG A 156 15.02 -5.36 -17.75
C ARG A 156 14.94 -3.98 -17.09
N VAL A 157 15.29 -3.86 -15.81
CA VAL A 157 15.14 -2.61 -15.06
C VAL A 157 16.44 -1.80 -15.14
N PHE A 158 16.31 -0.56 -15.62
CA PHE A 158 17.38 0.43 -15.66
C PHE A 158 17.00 1.57 -14.71
N THR A 159 17.99 2.11 -13.99
CA THR A 159 17.72 3.19 -13.03
C THR A 159 17.12 4.41 -13.71
N SER A 160 15.92 4.78 -13.27
CA SER A 160 15.22 5.99 -13.68
C SER A 160 15.49 7.14 -12.70
N GLY A 161 15.19 8.39 -13.11
CA GLY A 161 15.37 9.58 -12.27
C GLY A 161 16.81 10.10 -12.18
N VAL A 162 17.73 9.58 -13.01
CA VAL A 162 19.12 10.05 -13.11
C VAL A 162 19.45 10.52 -14.54
N SER A 163 20.43 11.42 -14.66
CA SER A 163 20.96 11.90 -15.94
C SER A 163 22.49 11.85 -15.94
N PRO A 164 23.14 11.27 -16.97
CA PRO A 164 22.54 10.63 -18.14
C PRO A 164 21.85 9.30 -17.80
N LYS A 165 20.99 8.80 -18.72
CA LYS A 165 20.35 7.48 -18.57
C LYS A 165 21.44 6.38 -18.46
N PRO A 166 21.34 5.45 -17.49
CA PRO A 166 22.30 4.35 -17.35
C PRO A 166 22.32 3.45 -18.58
N LYS A 167 23.50 2.89 -18.90
CA LYS A 167 23.70 1.96 -20.01
C LYS A 167 23.57 0.47 -19.61
N SER A 168 23.49 0.19 -18.32
CA SER A 168 23.39 -1.16 -17.76
C SER A 168 22.22 -1.24 -16.78
N PRO A 169 21.56 -2.41 -16.67
CA PRO A 169 20.53 -2.61 -15.65
C PRO A 169 21.14 -2.58 -14.25
N SER A 170 20.31 -2.30 -13.25
CA SER A 170 20.70 -2.34 -11.84
C SER A 170 19.50 -2.69 -10.96
N ASN A 171 19.74 -3.03 -9.70
CA ASN A 171 18.66 -3.21 -8.74
C ASN A 171 18.10 -1.88 -8.21
N VAL A 172 18.72 -0.73 -8.51
CA VAL A 172 18.13 0.59 -8.21
C VAL A 172 17.15 0.92 -9.33
N ALA A 173 15.85 0.77 -9.07
CA ALA A 173 14.81 1.02 -10.07
C ALA A 173 14.63 2.52 -10.33
N LYS A 174 14.68 3.34 -9.26
CA LYS A 174 14.47 4.79 -9.35
C LYS A 174 15.27 5.53 -8.30
N VAL A 175 15.78 6.70 -8.68
CA VAL A 175 16.29 7.71 -7.76
C VAL A 175 15.35 8.90 -7.79
N SER A 176 14.95 9.40 -6.61
CA SER A 176 14.13 10.60 -6.47
C SER A 176 14.85 11.60 -5.58
N GLU A 177 15.11 12.82 -6.07
CA GLU A 177 15.73 13.87 -5.28
C GLU A 177 14.76 15.02 -5.05
N PHE A 178 14.74 15.51 -3.81
CA PHE A 178 14.00 16.70 -3.41
C PHE A 178 14.87 17.60 -2.54
N GLY A 179 14.52 18.88 -2.45
CA GLY A 179 15.20 19.82 -1.59
C GLY A 179 15.27 21.24 -2.13
N HIS A 180 15.82 22.12 -1.31
CA HIS A 180 16.04 23.53 -1.62
C HIS A 180 17.12 24.13 -0.71
N GLY A 181 17.64 25.29 -1.11
CA GLY A 181 18.72 25.99 -0.41
C GLY A 181 20.10 25.37 -0.64
N ASP A 182 21.06 25.75 0.21
CA ASP A 182 22.45 25.28 0.17
C ASP A 182 22.78 24.52 1.46
N VAL A 183 22.69 23.19 1.39
CA VAL A 183 22.98 22.31 2.53
C VAL A 183 24.43 22.43 3.01
N LYS A 184 25.40 22.71 2.13
CA LYS A 184 26.80 22.86 2.54
C LYS A 184 26.98 24.12 3.36
N ALA A 185 26.42 25.25 2.91
CA ALA A 185 26.42 26.50 3.67
C ALA A 185 25.69 26.35 5.00
N GLY A 186 24.55 25.65 5.01
CA GLY A 186 23.79 25.39 6.24
C GLY A 186 24.54 24.54 7.27
N PHE A 187 25.25 23.48 6.85
CA PHE A 187 26.09 22.70 7.76
C PHE A 187 27.31 23.49 8.24
N LYS A 188 27.95 24.30 7.39
CA LYS A 188 29.04 25.20 7.83
C LYS A 188 28.57 26.21 8.89
N ALA A 189 27.30 26.59 8.83
CA ALA A 189 26.68 27.46 9.81
C ALA A 189 26.14 26.70 11.04
N ALA A 190 26.21 25.37 11.14
CA ALA A 190 25.76 24.66 12.33
C ALA A 190 26.79 24.77 13.47
N ASP A 191 26.32 24.83 14.71
CA ASP A 191 27.19 24.69 15.89
C ASP A 191 27.19 23.24 16.41
N PHE A 192 26.12 22.49 16.14
CA PHE A 192 25.93 21.08 16.47
C PHE A 192 25.48 20.32 15.23
N ILE A 193 26.00 19.10 15.02
CA ILE A 193 25.66 18.23 13.89
C ILE A 193 25.51 16.80 14.40
N VAL A 194 24.38 16.18 14.09
CA VAL A 194 24.12 14.75 14.33
C VAL A 194 24.12 14.00 12.99
N GLU A 195 24.86 12.89 12.95
CA GLU A 195 24.95 11.95 11.83
C GLU A 195 24.64 10.53 12.31
N ARG A 196 23.61 9.90 11.74
CA ARG A 196 23.13 8.57 12.15
C ARG A 196 22.63 7.76 10.96
N SER A 197 22.74 6.44 11.08
CA SER A 197 22.15 5.48 10.14
C SER A 197 21.14 4.61 10.88
N TYR A 198 19.97 4.41 10.29
CA TYR A 198 18.87 3.64 10.86
C TYR A 198 18.41 2.57 9.88
N LYS A 199 18.10 1.37 10.39
CA LYS A 199 17.49 0.30 9.60
C LYS A 199 16.13 -0.06 10.17
N THR A 200 15.18 -0.39 9.30
CA THR A 200 13.88 -0.95 9.70
C THR A 200 13.63 -2.26 8.99
N GLU A 201 13.07 -3.23 9.71
CA GLU A 201 12.68 -4.50 9.13
C GLU A 201 11.37 -4.43 8.36
N GLN A 202 11.17 -5.44 7.51
CA GLN A 202 9.92 -5.61 6.78
C GLN A 202 8.78 -6.02 7.72
N THR A 203 7.62 -5.37 7.62
CA THR A 203 6.44 -5.69 8.45
C THR A 203 5.18 -5.83 7.60
N HIS A 204 4.43 -6.90 7.82
CA HIS A 204 3.15 -7.11 7.17
C HIS A 204 2.01 -6.40 7.91
N GLN A 205 0.98 -5.98 7.18
CA GLN A 205 -0.13 -5.14 7.67
C GLN A 205 -0.98 -5.80 8.76
N GLY A 206 -0.89 -7.12 8.91
CA GLY A 206 -1.54 -7.88 9.99
C GLY A 206 -3.07 -7.94 9.95
N TYR A 207 -3.70 -7.66 8.80
CA TYR A 207 -5.16 -7.82 8.66
C TYR A 207 -5.61 -9.26 8.93
N ILE A 208 -6.77 -9.45 9.57
CA ILE A 208 -7.24 -10.75 10.08
C ILE A 208 -7.86 -11.61 8.97
N GLU A 209 -8.56 -10.99 8.01
CA GLU A 209 -9.12 -11.70 6.85
C GLU A 209 -8.05 -11.87 5.77
N PRO A 210 -7.71 -13.10 5.36
CA PRO A 210 -6.82 -13.34 4.23
C PRO A 210 -7.34 -12.75 2.89
N HIS A 211 -6.53 -12.86 1.84
CA HIS A 211 -7.02 -12.55 0.50
C HIS A 211 -7.99 -13.65 0.03
N ALA A 212 -9.15 -13.24 -0.49
CA ALA A 212 -10.18 -14.11 -1.03
C ALA A 212 -10.86 -13.45 -2.23
N CYS A 213 -11.12 -14.23 -3.29
CA CYS A 213 -11.94 -13.81 -4.41
C CYS A 213 -12.72 -14.96 -5.02
N LEU A 214 -13.85 -14.64 -5.63
CA LEU A 214 -14.69 -15.55 -6.40
C LEU A 214 -14.89 -14.94 -7.78
N ALA A 215 -14.42 -15.65 -8.80
CA ALA A 215 -14.56 -15.26 -10.19
C ALA A 215 -15.57 -16.16 -10.91
N SER A 216 -16.35 -15.58 -11.82
CA SER A 216 -17.21 -16.30 -12.75
C SER A 216 -17.08 -15.67 -14.13
N VAL A 217 -16.65 -16.42 -15.14
CA VAL A 217 -16.55 -15.95 -16.53
C VAL A 217 -17.38 -16.86 -17.43
N GLY A 218 -18.40 -16.28 -18.07
CA GLY A 218 -19.30 -16.98 -18.99
C GLY A 218 -18.69 -17.22 -20.38
N PRO A 219 -19.28 -18.12 -21.19
CA PRO A 219 -18.84 -18.37 -22.56
C PRO A 219 -18.95 -17.15 -23.50
N ASP A 220 -19.80 -16.19 -23.17
CA ASP A 220 -19.97 -14.90 -23.87
C ASP A 220 -18.90 -13.86 -23.48
N GLY A 221 -18.00 -14.21 -22.56
CA GLY A 221 -16.91 -13.36 -22.08
C GLY A 221 -17.32 -12.40 -20.97
N HIS A 222 -18.58 -12.42 -20.50
CA HIS A 222 -18.99 -11.64 -19.33
C HIS A 222 -18.42 -12.25 -18.04
N GLY A 223 -17.78 -11.42 -17.23
CA GLY A 223 -17.11 -11.77 -16.00
C GLY A 223 -17.69 -11.05 -14.79
N GLU A 224 -17.80 -11.79 -13.68
CA GLU A 224 -18.03 -11.24 -12.35
C GLU A 224 -16.88 -11.61 -11.42
N LEU A 225 -16.42 -10.66 -10.64
CA LEU A 225 -15.39 -10.85 -9.62
C LEU A 225 -15.85 -10.26 -8.29
N TRP A 226 -16.01 -11.13 -7.30
CA TRP A 226 -16.19 -10.74 -5.91
C TRP A 226 -14.84 -10.79 -5.21
N VAL A 227 -14.43 -9.71 -4.54
CA VAL A 227 -13.06 -9.61 -3.99
C VAL A 227 -13.01 -8.81 -2.70
N THR A 228 -12.11 -9.19 -1.80
CA THR A 228 -11.71 -8.36 -0.65
C THR A 228 -10.63 -7.35 -1.09
N THR A 229 -11.04 -6.10 -1.37
CA THR A 229 -10.19 -5.05 -1.96
C THR A 229 -10.48 -3.70 -1.34
N GLN A 230 -9.52 -2.77 -1.45
CA GLN A 230 -9.69 -1.35 -1.13
C GLN A 230 -10.03 -0.49 -2.36
N GLY A 231 -10.10 -1.07 -3.56
CA GLY A 231 -10.39 -0.32 -4.79
C GLY A 231 -10.83 -1.21 -5.95
N HIS A 232 -12.14 -1.47 -6.06
CA HIS A 232 -12.72 -2.39 -7.04
C HIS A 232 -12.60 -1.91 -8.51
N PHE A 233 -12.63 -0.60 -8.77
CA PHE A 233 -12.44 -0.07 -10.14
C PHE A 233 -11.05 -0.34 -10.71
N ILE A 234 -9.99 -0.18 -9.90
CA ILE A 234 -8.62 -0.49 -10.33
C ILE A 234 -8.51 -1.99 -10.63
N PHE A 235 -9.11 -2.84 -9.77
CA PHE A 235 -9.13 -4.28 -9.97
C PHE A 235 -9.83 -4.66 -11.27
N ARG A 236 -10.99 -4.04 -11.58
CA ARG A 236 -11.69 -4.25 -12.86
C ARG A 236 -10.79 -3.91 -14.03
N ASN A 237 -10.27 -2.68 -14.07
CA ASN A 237 -9.54 -2.18 -15.23
C ASN A 237 -8.26 -2.99 -15.46
N THR A 238 -7.49 -3.27 -14.39
CA THR A 238 -6.27 -4.07 -14.48
C THR A 238 -6.55 -5.51 -14.86
N CYS A 239 -7.50 -6.19 -14.22
CA CYS A 239 -7.81 -7.58 -14.56
C CYS A 239 -8.34 -7.72 -15.99
N ALA A 240 -9.16 -6.77 -16.44
CA ALA A 240 -9.66 -6.74 -17.82
C ALA A 240 -8.50 -6.60 -18.81
N ALA A 241 -7.60 -5.64 -18.60
CA ALA A 241 -6.42 -5.44 -19.44
C ALA A 241 -5.53 -6.70 -19.48
N LEU A 242 -5.22 -7.30 -18.33
CA LEU A 242 -4.36 -8.49 -18.24
C LEU A 242 -4.94 -9.73 -18.92
N LEU A 243 -6.27 -9.82 -19.05
CA LEU A 243 -6.95 -10.98 -19.61
C LEU A 243 -7.51 -10.76 -21.01
N GLY A 244 -7.31 -9.57 -21.58
CA GLY A 244 -7.85 -9.17 -22.88
C GLY A 244 -9.36 -9.06 -22.89
N MET A 245 -9.97 -8.67 -21.76
CA MET A 245 -11.41 -8.46 -21.65
C MET A 245 -11.73 -6.98 -21.93
N GLU A 246 -12.84 -6.73 -22.62
CA GLU A 246 -13.44 -5.41 -22.62
C GLU A 246 -13.80 -5.02 -21.18
N VAL A 247 -13.45 -3.82 -20.74
CA VAL A 247 -13.70 -3.36 -19.35
C VAL A 247 -15.19 -3.46 -18.99
N ALA A 248 -16.08 -3.19 -19.95
CA ALA A 248 -17.53 -3.29 -19.76
C ALA A 248 -18.04 -4.73 -19.54
N LYS A 249 -17.26 -5.75 -19.91
CA LYS A 249 -17.61 -7.15 -19.71
C LYS A 249 -17.18 -7.67 -18.35
N LEU A 250 -16.44 -6.91 -17.54
CA LEU A 250 -16.04 -7.33 -16.20
C LEU A 250 -16.72 -6.45 -15.13
N LYS A 251 -17.55 -7.06 -14.28
CA LYS A 251 -18.10 -6.43 -13.09
C LYS A 251 -17.33 -6.88 -11.86
N VAL A 252 -16.85 -5.93 -11.04
CA VAL A 252 -16.15 -6.21 -9.79
C VAL A 252 -16.96 -5.68 -8.61
N THR A 253 -17.27 -6.59 -7.68
CA THR A 253 -17.98 -6.27 -6.42
C THR A 253 -17.02 -6.46 -5.25
N SER A 254 -16.86 -5.42 -4.43
CA SER A 254 -16.13 -5.53 -3.17
C SER A 254 -16.99 -6.16 -2.09
N SER A 255 -16.40 -7.08 -1.32
CA SER A 255 -16.98 -7.57 -0.08
C SER A 255 -16.78 -6.58 1.09
N GLU A 256 -17.39 -6.86 2.25
CA GLU A 256 -16.87 -6.30 3.50
C GLU A 256 -15.40 -6.71 3.67
N ILE A 257 -14.62 -5.88 4.36
CA ILE A 257 -13.18 -6.05 4.46
C ILE A 257 -12.73 -6.26 5.90
N GLY A 258 -12.07 -7.38 6.18
CA GLY A 258 -11.53 -7.74 7.49
C GLY A 258 -10.14 -7.17 7.75
N GLY A 259 -9.98 -5.88 7.41
CA GLY A 259 -8.72 -5.15 7.44
C GLY A 259 -7.95 -5.20 6.11
N GLY A 260 -7.14 -4.18 5.89
CA GLY A 260 -6.25 -4.09 4.73
C GLY A 260 -5.05 -3.20 5.00
N PHE A 261 -5.27 -2.03 5.59
CA PHE A 261 -4.23 -1.06 5.98
C PHE A 261 -3.27 -0.67 4.83
N GLY A 262 -3.72 -0.80 3.58
CA GLY A 262 -2.94 -0.58 2.35
C GLY A 262 -2.58 -1.87 1.61
N GLY A 263 -2.60 -3.04 2.27
CA GLY A 263 -2.21 -4.31 1.66
C GLY A 263 -3.20 -4.88 0.64
N LYS A 264 -4.46 -4.40 0.65
CA LYS A 264 -5.52 -4.87 -0.27
C LYS A 264 -5.83 -3.87 -1.39
N THR A 265 -4.86 -3.02 -1.76
CA THR A 265 -4.94 -2.14 -2.94
C THR A 265 -4.31 -2.73 -4.20
N HIS A 266 -3.60 -3.86 -4.07
CA HIS A 266 -2.84 -4.50 -5.14
C HIS A 266 -3.53 -5.76 -5.65
N ILE A 267 -3.38 -6.02 -6.94
CA ILE A 267 -3.85 -7.23 -7.61
C ILE A 267 -2.81 -8.35 -7.40
N TRP A 268 -3.27 -9.54 -7.00
CA TRP A 268 -2.42 -10.70 -6.69
C TRP A 268 -2.90 -11.98 -7.39
N MET A 269 -4.14 -12.40 -7.11
CA MET A 269 -4.69 -13.70 -7.53
C MET A 269 -5.97 -13.58 -8.34
N GLU A 270 -6.49 -12.37 -8.48
CA GLU A 270 -7.73 -12.07 -9.16
C GLU A 270 -7.66 -12.42 -10.66
N PRO A 271 -6.56 -12.11 -11.40
CA PRO A 271 -6.41 -12.56 -12.78
C PRO A 271 -6.34 -14.08 -12.90
N ILE A 272 -5.76 -14.76 -11.91
CA ILE A 272 -5.70 -16.23 -11.85
C ILE A 272 -7.10 -16.82 -11.68
N ALA A 273 -7.90 -16.29 -10.75
CA ALA A 273 -9.26 -16.77 -10.51
C ALA A 273 -10.14 -16.62 -11.75
N LEU A 274 -10.06 -15.46 -12.43
CA LEU A 274 -10.77 -15.20 -13.68
C LEU A 274 -10.30 -16.14 -14.82
N ALA A 275 -9.00 -16.34 -14.98
CA ALA A 275 -8.45 -17.25 -15.98
C ALA A 275 -8.85 -18.72 -15.72
N LEU A 276 -8.81 -19.17 -14.46
CA LEU A 276 -9.29 -20.49 -14.06
C LEU A 276 -10.78 -20.65 -14.35
N SER A 277 -11.59 -19.63 -14.03
CA SER A 277 -13.04 -19.66 -14.27
C SER A 277 -13.36 -19.76 -15.75
N ARG A 278 -12.71 -18.92 -16.58
CA ARG A 278 -12.82 -18.95 -18.04
C ARG A 278 -12.46 -20.31 -18.61
N LYS A 279 -11.35 -20.92 -18.15
CA LYS A 279 -10.88 -22.23 -18.64
C LYS A 279 -11.77 -23.39 -18.17
N ALA A 280 -12.30 -23.31 -16.95
CA ALA A 280 -13.15 -24.34 -16.38
C ALA A 280 -14.62 -24.22 -16.80
N ASN A 281 -15.02 -23.09 -17.39
CA ASN A 281 -16.40 -22.70 -17.68
C ASN A 281 -17.31 -22.82 -16.44
N ARG A 282 -16.78 -22.42 -15.27
CA ARG A 282 -17.44 -22.52 -13.96
C ARG A 282 -16.92 -21.43 -13.03
N PRO A 283 -17.70 -20.99 -12.02
CA PRO A 283 -17.17 -20.11 -10.98
C PRO A 283 -15.99 -20.75 -10.25
N VAL A 284 -14.97 -19.96 -9.90
CA VAL A 284 -13.77 -20.41 -9.19
C VAL A 284 -13.51 -19.50 -8.00
N LYS A 285 -13.48 -20.08 -6.80
CA LYS A 285 -13.11 -19.39 -5.58
C LYS A 285 -11.65 -19.66 -5.24
N VAL A 286 -10.87 -18.59 -5.04
CA VAL A 286 -9.50 -18.66 -4.55
C VAL A 286 -9.44 -17.97 -3.20
N GLU A 287 -8.92 -18.68 -2.22
CA GLU A 287 -8.70 -18.17 -0.87
C GLU A 287 -7.26 -18.50 -0.46
N MET A 288 -6.50 -17.48 -0.07
CA MET A 288 -5.16 -17.67 0.45
C MET A 288 -5.21 -18.12 1.90
N SER A 289 -4.39 -19.10 2.24
CA SER A 289 -4.04 -19.35 3.64
C SER A 289 -3.23 -18.19 4.24
N ARG A 290 -3.12 -18.13 5.57
CA ARG A 290 -2.30 -17.13 6.25
C ARG A 290 -0.82 -17.20 5.85
N ASP A 291 -0.28 -18.41 5.65
CA ASP A 291 1.10 -18.62 5.17
C ASP A 291 1.29 -17.98 3.79
N GLU A 292 0.35 -18.23 2.87
CA GLU A 292 0.41 -17.67 1.53
C GLU A 292 0.30 -16.14 1.54
N VAL A 293 -0.54 -15.57 2.40
CA VAL A 293 -0.61 -14.11 2.57
C VAL A 293 0.77 -13.54 2.91
N PHE A 294 1.48 -14.08 3.89
CA PHE A 294 2.80 -13.57 4.27
C PHE A 294 3.87 -13.79 3.19
N ARG A 295 3.80 -14.88 2.44
CA ARG A 295 4.82 -15.25 1.45
C ARG A 295 4.58 -14.67 0.06
N SER A 296 3.37 -14.24 -0.27
CA SER A 296 3.00 -13.95 -1.66
C SER A 296 2.17 -12.69 -1.90
N THR A 297 1.92 -11.93 -0.83
CA THR A 297 1.38 -10.57 -0.93
C THR A 297 2.44 -9.58 -0.50
N GLY A 298 2.08 -8.30 -0.45
CA GLY A 298 3.03 -7.24 -0.18
C GLY A 298 3.03 -6.77 1.27
N PRO A 299 4.06 -7.07 2.08
CA PRO A 299 4.32 -6.32 3.31
C PRO A 299 4.84 -4.90 2.99
N THR A 300 5.03 -4.07 4.01
CA THR A 300 5.70 -2.76 3.86
C THR A 300 7.19 -2.90 3.52
N ALA A 301 7.88 -1.80 3.19
CA ALA A 301 9.31 -1.82 2.90
C ALA A 301 10.17 -1.99 4.17
N SER A 302 11.27 -2.73 4.07
CA SER A 302 12.43 -2.52 4.95
C SER A 302 13.25 -1.35 4.42
N THR A 303 14.02 -0.69 5.28
CA THR A 303 14.76 0.53 4.92
C THR A 303 16.17 0.56 5.49
N SER A 304 17.06 1.30 4.81
CA SER A 304 18.38 1.72 5.28
C SER A 304 18.49 3.23 5.03
N ILE A 305 18.50 4.01 6.11
CA ILE A 305 18.32 5.47 6.06
C ILE A 305 19.48 6.16 6.77
N ASP A 306 20.21 7.00 6.04
CA ASP A 306 21.24 7.88 6.60
C ASP A 306 20.68 9.29 6.79
N ILE A 307 20.86 9.84 7.99
CA ILE A 307 20.40 11.17 8.38
C ILE A 307 21.61 12.02 8.80
N LYS A 308 21.62 13.27 8.34
CA LYS A 308 22.52 14.31 8.84
C LYS A 308 21.74 15.58 9.09
N ILE A 309 21.78 16.11 10.31
CA ILE A 309 21.03 17.31 10.70
C ILE A 309 21.92 18.23 11.52
N GLY A 310 21.89 19.53 11.22
CA GLY A 310 22.68 20.55 11.89
C GLY A 310 21.82 21.67 12.43
N ALA A 311 22.19 22.19 13.60
CA ALA A 311 21.52 23.33 14.22
C ALA A 311 22.49 24.29 14.90
N LYS A 312 22.02 25.51 15.12
CA LYS A 312 22.67 26.50 15.99
C LYS A 312 22.45 26.18 17.47
N LYS A 313 23.29 26.73 18.34
CA LYS A 313 23.14 26.65 19.81
C LYS A 313 21.80 27.17 20.30
N ASP A 314 21.17 28.08 19.56
CA ASP A 314 19.83 28.57 19.88
C ASP A 314 18.71 27.56 19.53
N GLY A 315 19.02 26.42 18.92
CA GLY A 315 18.07 25.38 18.53
C GLY A 315 17.48 25.54 17.13
N ARG A 316 17.89 26.51 16.31
CA ARG A 316 17.45 26.62 14.92
C ARG A 316 18.17 25.61 14.03
N ILE A 317 17.42 24.75 13.32
CA ILE A 317 17.99 23.86 12.31
C ILE A 317 18.51 24.70 11.13
N THR A 318 19.77 24.48 10.76
CA THR A 318 20.46 25.19 9.67
C THR A 318 20.52 24.38 8.38
N ALA A 319 20.66 23.05 8.48
CA ALA A 319 20.62 22.14 7.35
C ALA A 319 20.15 20.74 7.77
N ALA A 320 19.53 20.03 6.84
CA ALA A 320 19.23 18.62 7.01
C ALA A 320 19.35 17.85 5.68
N THR A 321 19.91 16.65 5.73
CA THR A 321 19.93 15.72 4.60
C THR A 321 19.47 14.34 5.00
N ALA A 322 18.84 13.63 4.07
CA ALA A 322 18.50 12.21 4.24
C ALA A 322 18.78 11.42 2.96
N VAL A 323 19.39 10.25 3.10
CA VAL A 323 19.51 9.24 2.05
C VAL A 323 18.66 8.04 2.45
N LEU A 324 17.64 7.75 1.66
CA LEU A 324 16.59 6.80 1.99
C LEU A 324 16.60 5.64 0.99
N ARG A 325 17.09 4.47 1.40
CA ARG A 325 17.08 3.26 0.57
C ARG A 325 15.89 2.40 1.00
N TYR A 326 14.93 2.22 0.09
CA TYR A 326 13.72 1.43 0.35
C TYR A 326 13.75 0.16 -0.47
N GLN A 327 13.35 -0.92 0.19
CA GLN A 327 13.11 -2.19 -0.48
C GLN A 327 11.78 -2.14 -1.26
N ASP A 328 11.80 -2.54 -2.53
CA ASP A 328 10.60 -2.66 -3.38
C ASP A 328 10.10 -4.11 -3.52
N GLY A 329 10.93 -5.08 -3.11
CA GLY A 329 10.74 -6.48 -3.47
C GLY A 329 11.16 -6.72 -4.92
N ALA A 330 10.55 -7.72 -5.57
CA ALA A 330 10.98 -8.17 -6.88
C ALA A 330 10.59 -7.26 -8.06
N PHE A 331 9.77 -6.24 -7.83
CA PHE A 331 9.19 -5.38 -8.86
C PHE A 331 9.24 -3.91 -8.45
N PRO A 332 9.56 -2.98 -9.37
CA PRO A 332 9.57 -1.55 -9.11
C PRO A 332 8.34 -1.02 -8.36
N GLY A 333 8.60 -0.04 -7.50
CA GLY A 333 7.62 0.74 -6.76
C GLY A 333 7.99 2.23 -6.75
N SER A 334 7.50 2.93 -5.73
CA SER A 334 7.77 4.35 -5.51
C SER A 334 7.91 4.69 -4.03
N TRP A 335 8.31 3.70 -3.22
CA TRP A 335 8.27 3.78 -1.77
C TRP A 335 9.34 4.72 -1.22
N ALA A 336 10.52 4.78 -1.83
CA ALA A 336 11.59 5.69 -1.45
C ALA A 336 11.21 7.16 -1.71
N MET A 337 10.53 7.42 -2.82
CA MET A 337 10.02 8.75 -3.17
C MET A 337 9.09 9.28 -2.08
N LEU A 338 8.12 8.46 -1.61
CA LEU A 338 7.19 8.85 -0.54
C LEU A 338 7.90 9.10 0.80
N GLY A 339 8.89 8.26 1.13
CA GLY A 339 9.73 8.46 2.32
C GLY A 339 10.52 9.77 2.24
N ALA A 340 11.14 10.06 1.10
CA ALA A 340 11.88 11.29 0.88
C ALA A 340 10.98 12.53 0.97
N MET A 341 9.76 12.48 0.42
CA MET A 341 8.80 13.58 0.51
C MET A 341 8.39 13.90 1.96
N THR A 342 8.25 12.88 2.79
CA THR A 342 7.69 13.01 4.15
C THR A 342 8.73 13.22 5.23
N SER A 343 10.00 12.90 4.96
CA SER A 343 11.13 12.92 5.92
C SER A 343 11.18 14.20 6.76
N TYR A 344 11.26 15.37 6.12
CA TYR A 344 11.40 16.66 6.82
C TYR A 344 10.15 17.54 6.70
N ALA A 345 9.03 16.97 6.27
CA ALA A 345 7.81 17.71 5.96
C ALA A 345 7.19 18.44 7.18
N CYS A 346 7.54 18.02 8.39
CA CYS A 346 7.14 18.65 9.66
C CYS A 346 7.90 19.94 9.99
N TYR A 347 8.98 20.27 9.28
CA TYR A 347 9.91 21.34 9.67
C TYR A 347 10.05 22.45 8.64
N ASP A 348 10.24 23.68 9.13
CA ASP A 348 10.52 24.89 8.35
C ASP A 348 12.04 25.02 8.11
N LEU A 349 12.54 24.34 7.07
CA LEU A 349 13.97 24.23 6.79
C LEU A 349 14.39 25.11 5.62
N LYS A 350 15.44 25.92 5.83
CA LYS A 350 16.03 26.76 4.78
C LYS A 350 16.90 25.97 3.80
N ASN A 351 17.64 24.97 4.30
CA ASN A 351 18.56 24.16 3.52
C ASN A 351 18.25 22.69 3.78
N VAL A 352 17.70 21.99 2.80
CA VAL A 352 17.30 20.60 2.95
C VAL A 352 17.51 19.84 1.65
N LYS A 353 17.98 18.58 1.74
CA LYS A 353 18.03 17.66 0.59
C LYS A 353 17.66 16.24 1.02
N THR A 354 16.74 15.61 0.32
CA THR A 354 16.41 14.19 0.51
C THR A 354 16.60 13.44 -0.80
N THR A 355 17.29 12.30 -0.75
CA THR A 355 17.47 11.40 -1.89
C THR A 355 16.88 10.04 -1.55
N GLY A 356 15.89 9.60 -2.32
CA GLY A 356 15.28 8.27 -2.22
C GLY A 356 15.80 7.33 -3.30
N TYR A 357 16.10 6.08 -2.91
CA TYR A 357 16.47 4.97 -3.79
C TYR A 357 15.43 3.85 -3.64
N ASP A 358 14.70 3.57 -4.71
CA ASP A 358 13.79 2.42 -4.81
C ASP A 358 14.63 1.20 -5.27
N VAL A 359 14.77 0.19 -4.41
CA VAL A 359 15.74 -0.91 -4.56
C VAL A 359 15.04 -2.27 -4.64
N LEU A 360 15.29 -2.98 -5.74
CA LEU A 360 14.79 -4.32 -5.99
C LEU A 360 15.57 -5.36 -5.18
N VAL A 361 14.84 -6.31 -4.60
CA VAL A 361 15.41 -7.49 -3.91
C VAL A 361 14.55 -8.73 -4.15
N ASN A 362 15.07 -9.92 -3.88
CA ASN A 362 14.36 -11.20 -3.99
C ASN A 362 13.40 -11.46 -2.80
N ARG A 363 12.43 -10.56 -2.63
CA ARG A 363 11.31 -10.65 -1.68
C ARG A 363 9.99 -10.34 -2.42
N PRO A 364 8.82 -10.70 -1.87
CA PRO A 364 7.54 -10.35 -2.47
C PRO A 364 7.44 -8.84 -2.75
N LYS A 365 6.69 -8.47 -3.79
CA LYS A 365 6.45 -7.05 -4.15
C LYS A 365 5.93 -6.32 -2.93
N VAL A 366 6.55 -5.20 -2.55
CA VAL A 366 6.08 -4.38 -1.42
C VAL A 366 4.72 -3.77 -1.74
N ALA A 367 3.87 -3.65 -0.71
CA ALA A 367 2.63 -2.91 -0.79
C ALA A 367 2.52 -1.85 0.33
N ALA A 368 1.50 -1.01 0.20
CA ALA A 368 1.23 0.05 1.15
C ALA A 368 0.98 -0.48 2.56
N TYR A 369 1.55 0.18 3.57
CA TYR A 369 1.15 0.05 4.97
C TYR A 369 0.92 1.45 5.54
N ARG A 370 -0.29 1.69 6.07
CA ARG A 370 -0.85 2.95 6.61
C ARG A 370 0.16 4.09 6.76
N ALA A 371 -0.05 5.15 5.98
CA ALA A 371 0.94 6.20 5.67
C ALA A 371 2.22 5.62 5.03
N PRO A 372 2.14 5.02 3.82
CA PRO A 372 3.25 4.30 3.19
C PRO A 372 4.59 5.04 3.28
N SER A 373 5.63 4.36 3.76
CA SER A 373 6.99 4.89 3.91
C SER A 373 7.21 5.96 5.00
N ALA A 374 6.22 6.81 5.30
CA ALA A 374 6.41 7.89 6.26
C ALA A 374 6.81 7.44 7.67
N PRO A 375 6.27 6.35 8.26
CA PRO A 375 6.73 5.87 9.56
C PRO A 375 8.23 5.57 9.62
N MET A 376 8.81 5.00 8.56
CA MET A 376 10.24 4.65 8.52
C MET A 376 11.10 5.91 8.40
N ALA A 377 10.69 6.85 7.54
CA ALA A 377 11.34 8.15 7.42
C ALA A 377 11.24 8.97 8.72
N ALA A 378 10.06 9.03 9.32
CA ALA A 378 9.81 9.74 10.57
C ALA A 378 10.60 9.11 11.73
N PHE A 379 10.71 7.78 11.81
CA PHE A 379 11.53 7.12 12.81
C PHE A 379 13.00 7.60 12.74
N ALA A 380 13.60 7.59 11.55
CA ALA A 380 14.98 8.01 11.36
C ALA A 380 15.18 9.51 11.64
N VAL A 381 14.32 10.36 11.09
CA VAL A 381 14.41 11.82 11.24
C VAL A 381 14.13 12.24 12.69
N GLU A 382 13.05 11.77 13.30
CA GLU A 382 12.67 12.19 14.65
C GLU A 382 13.63 11.70 15.71
N SER A 383 14.28 10.55 15.51
CA SER A 383 15.36 10.08 16.40
C SER A 383 16.56 11.04 16.34
N ALA A 384 17.00 11.43 15.14
CA ALA A 384 18.10 12.38 14.99
C ALA A 384 17.76 13.79 15.49
N VAL A 385 16.50 14.23 15.34
CA VAL A 385 16.00 15.50 15.89
C VAL A 385 16.03 15.47 17.43
N ASP A 386 15.64 14.37 18.05
CA ASP A 386 15.64 14.23 19.51
C ASP A 386 17.07 14.22 20.09
N GLU A 387 17.99 13.51 19.42
CA GLU A 387 19.41 13.52 19.76
C GLU A 387 20.01 14.93 19.63
N LEU A 388 19.72 15.65 18.53
CA LEU A 388 20.20 17.01 18.33
C LEU A 388 19.66 17.98 19.38
N ALA A 389 18.39 17.87 19.75
CA ALA A 389 17.81 18.67 20.84
C ALA A 389 18.52 18.40 22.17
N THR A 390 18.83 17.12 22.44
CA THR A 390 19.57 16.69 23.65
C THR A 390 20.99 17.25 23.68
N GLU A 391 21.73 17.18 22.57
CA GLU A 391 23.10 17.74 22.48
C GLU A 391 23.14 19.26 22.71
N ILE A 392 22.11 19.98 22.26
CA ILE A 392 21.96 21.42 22.49
C ILE A 392 21.52 21.73 23.93
N GLY A 393 20.96 20.76 24.64
CA GLY A 393 20.34 20.95 25.96
C GLY A 393 18.98 21.65 25.89
N MET A 394 18.25 21.49 24.78
CA MET A 394 16.91 22.04 24.59
C MET A 394 15.84 20.99 24.84
N ASP A 395 14.73 21.37 25.48
CA ASP A 395 13.58 20.49 25.63
C ASP A 395 13.07 20.02 24.24
N PRO A 396 12.82 18.72 24.04
CA PRO A 396 12.50 18.18 22.71
C PRO A 396 11.21 18.72 22.08
N ILE A 397 10.22 19.14 22.88
CA ILE A 397 9.00 19.73 22.31
C ILE A 397 9.24 21.19 21.94
N ASP A 398 10.06 21.91 22.69
CA ASP A 398 10.44 23.29 22.38
C ASP A 398 11.33 23.38 21.15
N PHE A 399 12.26 22.44 20.99
CA PHE A 399 13.06 22.32 19.78
C PHE A 399 12.17 22.12 18.54
N ARG A 400 11.17 21.24 18.62
CA ARG A 400 10.21 21.00 17.53
C ARG A 400 9.34 22.21 17.24
N ILE A 401 8.78 22.86 18.27
CA ILE A 401 7.98 24.08 18.10
C ILE A 401 8.80 25.19 17.40
N LYS A 402 10.07 25.35 17.78
CA LYS A 402 10.96 26.37 17.19
C LYS A 402 11.20 26.17 15.69
N ASN A 403 11.17 24.92 15.23
CA ASN A 403 11.48 24.55 13.84
C ASN A 403 10.26 24.05 13.06
N ALA A 404 9.06 24.04 13.64
CA ALA A 404 7.88 23.46 13.02
C ALA A 404 7.49 24.21 11.72
N ALA A 405 7.05 23.44 10.72
CA ALA A 405 6.42 23.98 9.53
C ALA A 405 5.19 24.82 9.90
N LYS A 406 4.95 25.88 9.14
CA LYS A 406 3.84 26.82 9.29
C LYS A 406 3.21 27.12 7.94
N GLU A 407 2.09 27.82 7.96
CA GLU A 407 1.51 28.36 6.73
C GLU A 407 2.55 29.24 6.01
N GLY A 408 2.74 29.00 4.72
CA GLY A 408 3.78 29.62 3.90
C GLY A 408 5.14 28.89 3.91
N THR A 409 5.34 27.86 4.73
CA THR A 409 6.55 27.02 4.64
C THR A 409 6.56 26.27 3.30
N GLN A 410 7.67 26.40 2.56
CA GLN A 410 7.95 25.52 1.42
C GLN A 410 8.44 24.18 1.93
N SER A 411 7.68 23.12 1.69
CA SER A 411 8.07 21.75 2.04
C SER A 411 9.29 21.32 1.23
N SER A 412 10.09 20.39 1.77
CA SER A 412 11.28 19.86 1.08
C SER A 412 10.98 19.23 -0.27
N TYR A 413 9.74 18.81 -0.50
CA TYR A 413 9.29 18.15 -1.73
C TYR A 413 8.55 19.07 -2.71
N GLY A 414 8.48 20.38 -2.43
CA GLY A 414 8.06 21.40 -3.38
C GLY A 414 6.87 22.25 -2.93
N PRO A 415 5.71 21.67 -2.54
CA PRO A 415 4.53 22.44 -2.19
C PRO A 415 4.76 23.42 -1.04
N THR A 416 4.22 24.61 -1.18
CA THR A 416 4.08 25.56 -0.07
C THR A 416 2.82 25.25 0.69
N TYR A 417 2.93 25.03 2.00
CA TYR A 417 1.78 24.72 2.81
C TYR A 417 0.85 25.91 2.95
N GLY A 418 -0.45 25.62 2.80
CA GLY A 418 -1.50 26.47 3.36
C GLY A 418 -1.60 26.28 4.89
N PRO A 419 -2.80 26.39 5.46
CA PRO A 419 -3.02 26.11 6.87
C PRO A 419 -2.55 24.70 7.25
N ILE A 420 -1.66 24.61 8.25
CA ILE A 420 -1.08 23.35 8.72
C ILE A 420 -1.18 23.25 10.25
N GLY A 421 -1.64 22.09 10.72
CA GLY A 421 -2.02 21.89 12.13
C GLY A 421 -0.89 21.53 13.09
N ILE A 422 0.36 21.42 12.63
CA ILE A 422 1.47 20.91 13.45
C ILE A 422 1.80 21.83 14.63
N GLY A 423 1.85 23.16 14.42
CA GLY A 423 2.11 24.13 15.49
C GLY A 423 1.07 24.04 16.62
N PRO A 424 -0.24 24.17 16.33
CA PRO A 424 -1.29 23.97 17.33
C PRO A 424 -1.25 22.60 18.01
N THR A 425 -0.94 21.53 17.25
CA THR A 425 -0.82 20.16 17.80
C THR A 425 0.31 20.06 18.81
N LEU A 426 1.49 20.60 18.50
CA LEU A 426 2.64 20.63 19.41
C LEU A 426 2.35 21.50 20.64
N ALA A 427 1.70 22.65 20.47
CA ALA A 427 1.31 23.51 21.59
C ALA A 427 0.31 22.81 22.53
N ALA A 428 -0.64 22.06 21.98
CA ALA A 428 -1.57 21.24 22.76
C ALA A 428 -0.85 20.11 23.50
N ALA A 429 0.06 19.39 22.82
CA ALA A 429 0.87 18.35 23.43
C ALA A 429 1.74 18.90 24.58
N LYS A 430 2.37 20.07 24.40
CA LYS A 430 3.16 20.75 25.46
C LYS A 430 2.35 21.04 26.71
N LYS A 431 1.11 21.45 26.53
CA LYS A 431 0.18 21.77 27.62
C LYS A 431 -0.41 20.53 28.28
N HIS A 432 -0.30 19.36 27.66
CA HIS A 432 -0.90 18.13 28.18
C HIS A 432 -0.26 17.75 29.52
N PRO A 433 -1.04 17.40 30.57
CA PRO A 433 -0.51 17.06 31.89
C PRO A 433 0.54 15.95 31.88
N HIS A 434 0.45 15.02 30.92
CA HIS A 434 1.45 13.97 30.72
C HIS A 434 2.86 14.53 30.54
N MET A 435 3.05 15.67 29.86
CA MET A 435 4.38 16.26 29.63
C MET A 435 5.03 16.83 30.90
N ARG A 436 4.26 17.05 31.97
CA ARG A 436 4.75 17.57 33.26
C ARG A 436 4.83 16.51 34.35
N ALA A 437 4.30 15.32 34.10
CA ALA A 437 4.30 14.24 35.09
C ALA A 437 5.74 13.81 35.43
N ARG A 438 6.04 13.63 36.72
CA ARG A 438 7.34 13.13 37.18
C ARG A 438 7.49 11.66 36.75
N LEU A 439 8.57 11.35 36.03
CA LEU A 439 8.91 9.99 35.65
C LEU A 439 9.43 9.23 36.88
N LYS A 440 8.96 7.98 37.05
CA LYS A 440 9.48 7.03 38.05
C LYS A 440 10.71 6.30 37.50
N LYS A 441 11.36 5.49 38.34
CA LYS A 441 12.45 4.61 37.93
C LYS A 441 12.01 3.76 36.71
N ASN A 442 12.85 3.69 35.69
CA ASN A 442 12.61 2.96 34.43
C ASN A 442 11.43 3.48 33.59
N GLN A 443 11.03 4.75 33.73
CA GLN A 443 10.07 5.39 32.85
C GLN A 443 10.78 6.40 31.94
N GLY A 444 10.48 6.33 30.64
CA GLY A 444 10.90 7.31 29.65
C GLY A 444 9.70 8.04 29.07
N ARG A 445 9.96 9.17 28.42
CA ARG A 445 8.98 9.89 27.60
C ARG A 445 9.67 10.32 26.32
N GLY A 446 9.13 9.88 25.18
CA GLY A 446 9.57 10.31 23.86
C GLY A 446 8.55 11.24 23.21
N MET A 447 9.01 12.00 22.23
CA MET A 447 8.18 12.86 21.39
C MET A 447 8.60 12.68 19.94
N ALA A 448 7.62 12.70 19.04
CA ALA A 448 7.86 12.63 17.61
C ALA A 448 6.75 13.39 16.86
N CYS A 449 7.13 13.99 15.74
CA CYS A 449 6.21 14.52 14.75
C CYS A 449 6.02 13.51 13.61
N GLY A 450 4.86 13.53 12.99
CA GLY A 450 4.58 12.75 11.79
C GLY A 450 3.83 13.59 10.77
N PHE A 451 4.13 13.37 9.50
CA PHE A 451 3.42 13.97 8.38
C PHE A 451 3.08 12.91 7.36
N TRP A 452 1.82 12.95 6.91
CA TRP A 452 1.38 12.24 5.72
C TRP A 452 0.52 13.20 4.92
N PHE A 453 0.82 13.33 3.63
CA PHE A 453 0.00 14.13 2.73
C PHE A 453 -1.25 13.34 2.31
N ASN A 454 -2.32 14.05 1.96
CA ASN A 454 -3.51 13.41 1.40
C ASN A 454 -3.35 13.31 -0.11
N PHE A 455 -3.32 12.09 -0.63
CA PHE A 455 -3.61 11.87 -2.05
C PHE A 455 -5.09 12.18 -2.24
N GLY A 456 -5.38 13.37 -2.77
CA GLY A 456 -6.71 13.71 -3.23
C GLY A 456 -7.09 12.90 -4.47
N GLY A 457 -8.25 13.20 -5.02
CA GLY A 457 -8.75 12.59 -6.24
C GLY A 457 -10.21 12.97 -6.42
N GLU A 458 -10.73 12.68 -7.61
CA GLU A 458 -12.14 12.86 -7.88
C GLU A 458 -12.94 11.69 -7.32
N THR A 459 -14.09 12.00 -6.72
CA THR A 459 -15.07 11.01 -6.28
C THR A 459 -16.43 11.39 -6.80
N CYS A 460 -17.27 10.40 -7.09
CA CYS A 460 -18.66 10.58 -7.45
C CYS A 460 -19.53 9.88 -6.41
N THR A 461 -20.69 10.47 -6.11
CA THR A 461 -21.73 9.86 -5.29
C THR A 461 -23.09 10.29 -5.81
N ASP A 462 -24.04 9.36 -5.83
CA ASP A 462 -25.42 9.63 -6.23
C ASP A 462 -26.34 9.62 -5.01
N LEU A 463 -27.28 10.57 -4.98
CA LEU A 463 -28.29 10.71 -3.94
C LEU A 463 -29.67 10.49 -4.56
N ASN A 464 -30.40 9.50 -4.06
CA ASN A 464 -31.79 9.25 -4.43
C ASN A 464 -32.70 9.48 -3.22
N ILE A 465 -33.72 10.33 -3.38
CA ILE A 465 -34.73 10.60 -2.35
C ILE A 465 -35.95 9.74 -2.64
N GLY A 466 -36.24 8.80 -1.74
CA GLY A 466 -37.42 7.96 -1.80
C GLY A 466 -38.70 8.74 -1.45
N ASN A 467 -39.83 8.22 -1.91
CA ASN A 467 -41.16 8.78 -1.60
C ASN A 467 -41.48 8.81 -0.10
N ASP A 468 -40.78 8.01 0.72
CA ASP A 468 -40.88 7.97 2.17
C ASP A 468 -39.98 8.99 2.89
N GLY A 469 -39.25 9.82 2.12
CA GLY A 469 -38.29 10.80 2.60
C GLY A 469 -36.95 10.21 3.05
N THR A 470 -36.68 8.93 2.79
CA THR A 470 -35.34 8.35 3.00
C THR A 470 -34.41 8.71 1.86
N VAL A 471 -33.12 8.83 2.17
CA VAL A 471 -32.08 9.20 1.21
C VAL A 471 -31.14 8.01 1.03
N THR A 472 -31.03 7.49 -0.18
CA THR A 472 -30.03 6.50 -0.55
C THR A 472 -28.82 7.20 -1.13
N LEU A 473 -27.65 7.00 -0.53
CA LEU A 473 -26.36 7.50 -0.99
C LEU A 473 -25.56 6.35 -1.58
N THR A 474 -25.30 6.40 -2.88
CA THR A 474 -24.51 5.40 -3.61
C THR A 474 -23.08 5.88 -3.78
N VAL A 475 -22.11 5.03 -3.43
CA VAL A 475 -20.70 5.40 -3.35
C VAL A 475 -19.80 4.30 -3.94
N GLY A 476 -18.93 4.69 -4.87
CA GLY A 476 -17.88 3.82 -5.43
C GLY A 476 -16.59 3.74 -4.59
N THR A 477 -16.51 4.47 -3.48
CA THR A 477 -15.39 4.40 -2.52
C THR A 477 -15.61 3.24 -1.55
N ILE A 478 -14.61 2.36 -1.41
CA ILE A 478 -14.70 1.23 -0.48
C ILE A 478 -14.69 1.69 0.97
N ASP A 479 -15.64 1.19 1.77
CA ASP A 479 -15.63 1.40 3.20
C ASP A 479 -14.68 0.44 3.92
N VAL A 480 -13.47 0.92 4.19
CA VAL A 480 -12.44 0.19 4.95
C VAL A 480 -12.51 0.44 6.45
N GLY A 481 -13.41 1.30 6.94
CA GLY A 481 -13.37 1.69 8.35
C GLY A 481 -14.23 2.86 8.80
N GLY A 482 -15.05 3.48 7.96
CA GLY A 482 -16.01 4.52 8.35
C GLY A 482 -16.53 5.40 7.23
N ALA A 483 -16.28 5.08 5.95
CA ALA A 483 -16.68 5.92 4.83
C ALA A 483 -18.21 6.08 4.77
N ARG A 484 -18.97 5.00 4.98
CA ARG A 484 -20.44 5.05 5.02
C ARG A 484 -20.93 6.03 6.07
N ALA A 485 -20.39 5.94 7.28
CA ALA A 485 -20.79 6.83 8.38
C ALA A 485 -20.44 8.29 8.11
N SER A 486 -19.20 8.56 7.67
CA SER A 486 -18.74 9.92 7.40
C SER A 486 -19.53 10.57 6.26
N LEU A 487 -19.78 9.85 5.17
CA LEU A 487 -20.53 10.39 4.04
C LEU A 487 -22.02 10.55 4.36
N SER A 488 -22.61 9.62 5.12
CA SER A 488 -23.98 9.77 5.63
C SER A 488 -24.11 10.98 6.57
N LEU A 489 -23.11 11.28 7.41
CA LEU A 489 -23.11 12.47 8.25
C LEU A 489 -23.08 13.77 7.43
N ILE A 490 -22.29 13.79 6.36
CA ILE A 490 -22.20 14.93 5.44
C ILE A 490 -23.54 15.14 4.73
N ALA A 491 -24.11 14.07 4.16
CA ALA A 491 -25.40 14.13 3.48
C ALA A 491 -26.55 14.54 4.42
N ALA A 492 -26.59 14.00 5.64
CA ALA A 492 -27.59 14.35 6.64
C ALA A 492 -27.50 15.82 7.07
N GLU A 493 -26.29 16.32 7.29
CA GLU A 493 -26.05 17.73 7.63
C GLU A 493 -26.49 18.67 6.52
N GLU A 494 -26.14 18.35 5.27
CA GLU A 494 -26.45 19.19 4.12
C GLU A 494 -27.95 19.22 3.80
N LEU A 495 -28.61 18.07 3.89
CA LEU A 495 -30.05 17.95 3.65
C LEU A 495 -30.91 18.37 4.86
N GLY A 496 -30.30 18.58 6.03
CA GLY A 496 -31.01 18.96 7.25
C GLY A 496 -31.92 17.86 7.81
N ILE A 497 -31.61 16.58 7.54
CA ILE A 497 -32.41 15.43 7.97
C ILE A 497 -31.69 14.61 9.05
N PRO A 498 -32.41 13.75 9.82
CA PRO A 498 -31.77 12.82 10.74
C PRO A 498 -30.82 11.85 10.03
N TYR A 499 -29.72 11.49 10.70
CA TYR A 499 -28.71 10.54 10.19
C TYR A 499 -29.32 9.20 9.78
N GLU A 500 -30.32 8.73 10.54
CA GLU A 500 -31.01 7.46 10.36
C GLU A 500 -31.85 7.42 9.08
N ARG A 501 -32.13 8.58 8.47
CA ARG A 501 -32.82 8.69 7.18
C ARG A 501 -31.87 8.54 5.99
N VAL A 502 -30.54 8.50 6.21
CA VAL A 502 -29.55 8.32 5.14
C VAL A 502 -29.01 6.89 5.13
N LYS A 503 -29.18 6.19 4.01
CA LYS A 503 -28.64 4.84 3.77
C LYS A 503 -27.49 4.91 2.77
N CYS A 504 -26.26 4.67 3.23
CA CYS A 504 -25.09 4.64 2.36
C CYS A 504 -24.79 3.23 1.86
N ASN A 505 -24.79 3.04 0.54
CA ASN A 505 -24.47 1.80 -0.14
C ASN A 505 -23.12 1.91 -0.84
N ILE A 506 -22.25 0.91 -0.62
CA ILE A 506 -21.04 0.75 -1.43
C ILE A 506 -21.42 -0.16 -2.59
N THR A 507 -21.31 0.36 -3.80
CA THR A 507 -21.75 -0.34 -5.01
C THR A 507 -20.62 -1.07 -5.73
N ASP A 508 -21.00 -1.89 -6.71
CA ASP A 508 -20.06 -2.53 -7.62
C ASP A 508 -19.71 -1.62 -8.81
N THR A 509 -18.75 -2.03 -9.64
CA THR A 509 -18.28 -1.23 -10.76
C THR A 509 -19.27 -1.05 -11.92
N GLY A 510 -20.40 -1.76 -11.91
CA GLY A 510 -21.45 -1.68 -12.94
C GLY A 510 -22.66 -0.85 -12.54
N SER A 511 -22.66 -0.27 -11.34
CA SER A 511 -23.73 0.57 -10.81
C SER A 511 -23.64 2.03 -11.23
#